data_AF-A0A946LGX2-F1
#
_entry.id   AF-A0A946LGX2-F1
#
_cell.length_a   1.000
_cell.length_b   1.000
_cell.length_c   1.000
_cell.angle_alpha   90.00
_cell.angle_beta   90.00
_cell.angle_gamma   90.00
#
_symmetry.space_group_name_H-M   'P 1'
#
loop_
_entity.id
_entity.type
_entity.pdbx_description
1 polymer ?
#
loop_
_entity_poly.entity_id
_entity_poly.type
_entity_poly.pdbx_seq_one_letter_code
_entity_poly.pdbx_strand_id
1 'polypeptide(L)'
;MKKNKSLIVLRVVSDYMARKGVYYRDAEITELIKTFTGYRNALQRAVYDLYNYRVDELTFVGRVADLITDQLSRAYREGLRAAGHDPKHMTGAMDLELNSVINSEEFFILEFASEILENRDKDPRPPSTIFKPKIELRAFRYNDVVNMAAARATKDGDLMEWTLGATEEHCPECAGLHGKVATKFQWSNSQYKPQNPPNEMLTCGGWRCDCKLMPTEKKATIPADGIITI
;
A
#
# COMPACT_ATOMS: atom_id res chain seq x y z
N MET A 1 -24.53 -15.98 21.56
CA MET A 1 -23.09 -15.61 21.52
C MET A 1 -22.64 -15.46 20.07
N LYS A 2 -22.55 -14.23 19.54
CA LYS A 2 -21.98 -13.98 18.21
C LYS A 2 -20.46 -14.08 18.34
N LYS A 3 -19.85 -15.15 17.82
CA LYS A 3 -18.38 -15.24 17.69
C LYS A 3 -17.92 -14.03 16.87
N ASN A 4 -17.03 -13.23 17.46
CA ASN A 4 -16.57 -11.97 16.91
C ASN A 4 -15.76 -12.26 15.64
N LYS A 5 -16.35 -12.05 14.44
CA LYS A 5 -15.75 -12.43 13.15
C LYS A 5 -14.32 -11.88 12.97
N SER A 6 -14.01 -10.76 13.62
CA SER A 6 -12.67 -10.16 13.64
C SER A 6 -11.60 -11.07 14.25
N LEU A 7 -11.93 -11.85 15.29
CA LEU A 7 -10.98 -12.78 15.95
C LEU A 7 -10.66 -14.01 15.08
N ILE A 8 -11.60 -14.41 14.22
CA ILE A 8 -11.40 -15.56 13.32
C ILE A 8 -10.44 -15.18 12.20
N VAL A 9 -10.61 -14.00 11.61
CA VAL A 9 -9.73 -13.50 10.54
C VAL A 9 -8.31 -13.27 11.07
N LEU A 10 -8.16 -12.69 12.26
CA LEU A 10 -6.85 -12.49 12.89
C LEU A 10 -6.08 -13.79 13.09
N ARG A 11 -6.77 -14.84 13.54
CA ARG A 11 -6.17 -16.15 13.77
C ARG A 11 -5.72 -16.81 12.47
N VAL A 12 -6.53 -16.71 11.41
CA VAL A 12 -6.18 -17.25 10.09
C VAL A 12 -4.96 -16.54 9.50
N VAL A 13 -4.90 -15.21 9.59
CA VAL A 13 -3.75 -14.45 9.07
C VAL A 13 -2.49 -14.68 9.93
N SER A 14 -2.63 -14.73 11.26
CA SER A 14 -1.52 -15.08 12.15
C SER A 14 -0.96 -16.47 11.85
N ASP A 15 -1.82 -17.47 11.69
CA ASP A 15 -1.42 -18.84 11.37
C ASP A 15 -0.75 -18.92 9.98
N TYR A 16 -1.22 -18.13 9.01
CA TYR A 16 -0.61 -18.03 7.68
C TYR A 16 0.79 -17.40 7.73
N MET A 17 0.95 -16.28 8.46
CA MET A 17 2.23 -15.57 8.58
C MET A 17 3.26 -16.37 9.41
N ALA A 18 2.82 -17.04 10.46
CA ALA A 18 3.65 -17.95 11.25
C ALA A 18 4.20 -19.11 10.41
N ARG A 19 3.39 -19.67 9.49
CA ARG A 19 3.84 -20.67 8.52
C ARG A 19 4.86 -20.13 7.52
N LYS A 20 4.92 -18.82 7.33
CA LYS A 20 5.90 -18.11 6.49
C LYS A 20 7.12 -17.62 7.26
N GLY A 21 7.25 -17.98 8.55
CA GLY A 21 8.40 -17.64 9.40
C GLY A 21 8.43 -16.18 9.85
N VAL A 22 7.32 -15.45 9.70
CA VAL A 22 7.19 -14.06 10.12
C VAL A 22 6.25 -14.00 11.32
N TYR A 23 6.79 -13.62 12.48
CA TYR A 23 6.06 -13.58 13.74
C TYR A 23 5.73 -12.13 14.10
N TYR A 24 4.48 -11.74 13.84
CA TYR A 24 3.92 -10.49 14.34
C TYR A 24 3.04 -10.77 15.55
N ARG A 25 2.96 -9.81 16.49
CA ARG A 25 2.00 -9.91 17.60
C ARG A 25 0.58 -9.70 17.07
N ASP A 26 -0.42 -10.31 17.71
CA ASP A 26 -1.84 -10.16 17.34
C ASP A 26 -2.25 -8.69 17.16
N ALA A 27 -1.70 -7.78 17.96
CA ALA A 27 -1.93 -6.34 17.87
C ALA A 27 -1.39 -5.71 16.56
N GLU A 28 -0.22 -6.14 16.08
CA GLU A 28 0.42 -5.63 14.86
C GLU A 28 -0.28 -6.15 13.61
N ILE A 29 -0.67 -7.42 13.59
CA ILE A 29 -1.50 -8.01 12.53
C ILE A 29 -2.87 -7.33 12.51
N THR A 30 -3.43 -7.09 13.69
CA THR A 30 -4.67 -6.32 13.84
C THR A 30 -4.54 -4.92 13.25
N GLU A 31 -3.41 -4.24 13.43
CA GLU A 31 -3.19 -2.89 12.95
C GLU A 31 -2.97 -2.84 11.43
N LEU A 32 -2.15 -3.72 10.86
CA LEU A 32 -1.92 -3.86 9.41
C LEU A 32 -3.17 -4.28 8.62
N ILE A 33 -3.93 -5.26 9.13
CA ILE A 33 -5.22 -5.65 8.53
C ILE A 33 -6.22 -4.50 8.66
N LYS A 34 -6.17 -3.72 9.75
CA LYS A 34 -7.07 -2.59 9.97
C LYS A 34 -6.78 -1.39 9.07
N THR A 35 -5.55 -1.15 8.60
CA THR A 35 -5.24 0.10 7.86
C THR A 35 -5.62 0.01 6.38
N PHE A 36 -5.13 -0.96 5.60
CA PHE A 36 -5.58 -1.13 4.20
C PHE A 36 -7.08 -1.43 4.13
N THR A 37 -7.56 -2.42 4.90
CA THR A 37 -8.97 -2.78 4.90
C THR A 37 -9.84 -1.65 5.43
N GLY A 38 -9.38 -0.93 6.46
CA GLY A 38 -10.08 0.22 7.02
C GLY A 38 -10.13 1.38 6.04
N TYR A 39 -9.03 1.69 5.37
CA TYR A 39 -8.97 2.73 4.35
C TYR A 39 -9.91 2.41 3.17
N ARG A 40 -9.84 1.19 2.63
CA ARG A 40 -10.75 0.71 1.59
C ARG A 40 -12.22 0.79 2.02
N ASN A 41 -12.54 0.35 3.23
CA ASN A 41 -13.92 0.37 3.75
C ASN A 41 -14.42 1.80 3.99
N ALA A 42 -13.54 2.71 4.43
CA ALA A 42 -13.88 4.12 4.62
C ALA A 42 -14.15 4.82 3.28
N LEU A 43 -13.31 4.58 2.26
CA LEU A 43 -13.56 5.03 0.89
C LEU A 43 -14.89 4.48 0.35
N GLN A 44 -15.14 3.18 0.51
CA GLN A 44 -16.39 2.57 0.06
C GLN A 44 -17.63 3.17 0.74
N ARG A 45 -17.53 3.51 2.04
CA ARG A 45 -18.60 4.20 2.75
C ARG A 45 -18.81 5.63 2.25
N ALA A 46 -17.74 6.39 2.01
CA ALA A 46 -17.83 7.75 1.48
C ALA A 46 -18.51 7.77 0.10
N VAL A 47 -18.11 6.84 -0.79
CA VAL A 47 -18.74 6.67 -2.11
C VAL A 47 -20.22 6.34 -1.98
N TYR A 48 -20.57 5.41 -1.09
CA TYR A 48 -21.96 5.07 -0.85
C TYR A 48 -22.78 6.25 -0.31
N ASP A 49 -22.22 7.04 0.60
CA ASP A 49 -22.91 8.20 1.17
C ASP A 49 -23.15 9.29 0.11
N LEU A 50 -22.16 9.60 -0.75
CA LEU A 50 -22.33 10.57 -1.84
C LEU A 50 -23.32 10.06 -2.90
N TYR A 51 -23.17 8.82 -3.36
CA TYR A 51 -24.03 8.23 -4.40
C TYR A 51 -25.51 8.25 -4.01
N ASN A 52 -25.82 8.12 -2.72
CA ASN A 52 -27.17 8.12 -2.17
C ASN A 52 -27.60 9.49 -1.58
N TYR A 53 -26.89 10.58 -1.88
CA TYR A 53 -27.18 11.93 -1.37
C TYR A 53 -27.28 12.06 0.16
N ARG A 54 -26.56 11.21 0.91
CA ARG A 54 -26.45 11.34 2.37
C ARG A 54 -25.48 12.45 2.76
N VAL A 55 -24.62 12.83 1.83
CA VAL A 55 -23.71 13.97 1.87
C VAL A 55 -23.71 14.65 0.51
N ASP A 56 -23.41 15.93 0.49
CA ASP A 56 -23.13 16.66 -0.74
C ASP A 56 -21.68 16.44 -1.22
N GLU A 57 -21.40 16.94 -2.42
CA GLU A 57 -20.09 16.82 -3.06
C GLU A 57 -18.97 17.45 -2.22
N LEU A 58 -19.19 18.65 -1.66
CA LEU A 58 -18.19 19.35 -0.85
C LEU A 58 -17.85 18.58 0.43
N THR A 59 -18.86 18.02 1.09
CA THR A 59 -18.68 17.18 2.28
C THR A 59 -17.95 15.88 1.95
N PHE A 60 -18.23 15.28 0.79
CA PHE A 60 -17.48 14.12 0.30
C PHE A 60 -16.00 14.47 0.08
N VAL A 61 -15.72 15.55 -0.66
CA VAL A 61 -14.34 15.99 -0.97
C VAL A 61 -13.55 16.21 0.31
N GLY A 62 -14.09 16.95 1.28
CA GLY A 62 -13.43 17.19 2.57
C GLY A 62 -13.16 15.89 3.35
N ARG A 63 -14.16 15.01 3.48
CA ARG A 63 -14.00 13.74 4.20
C ARG A 63 -12.96 12.82 3.56
N VAL A 64 -12.92 12.77 2.24
CA VAL A 64 -11.97 11.90 1.52
C VAL A 64 -10.56 12.51 1.56
N ALA A 65 -10.42 13.84 1.49
CA ALA A 65 -9.14 14.52 1.67
C ALA A 65 -8.54 14.29 3.07
N ASP A 66 -9.36 14.42 4.12
CA ASP A 66 -8.94 14.11 5.50
C ASP A 66 -8.53 12.64 5.65
N LEU A 67 -9.33 11.73 5.09
CA LEU A 67 -9.05 10.30 5.11
C LEU A 67 -7.73 9.96 4.42
N ILE A 68 -7.47 10.52 3.23
CA ILE A 68 -6.22 10.35 2.49
C ILE A 68 -5.04 10.87 3.32
N THR A 69 -5.15 12.09 3.84
CA THR A 69 -4.10 12.72 4.65
C THR A 69 -3.75 11.84 5.85
N ASP A 70 -4.75 11.36 6.58
CA ASP A 70 -4.57 10.49 7.73
C ASP A 70 -3.94 9.14 7.37
N GLN A 71 -4.46 8.47 6.34
CA GLN A 71 -4.01 7.13 5.98
C GLN A 71 -2.63 7.13 5.34
N LEU A 72 -2.33 8.10 4.47
CA LEU A 72 -1.01 8.19 3.86
C LEU A 72 0.05 8.66 4.86
N SER A 73 -0.30 9.54 5.81
CA SER A 73 0.59 9.88 6.92
C SER A 73 0.90 8.66 7.80
N ARG A 74 -0.10 7.80 8.08
CA ARG A 74 0.10 6.55 8.82
C ARG A 74 1.00 5.58 8.04
N ALA A 75 0.72 5.39 6.75
CA ALA A 75 1.52 4.56 5.86
C ALA A 75 2.99 5.00 5.84
N TYR A 76 3.23 6.31 5.72
CA TYR A 76 4.59 6.84 5.69
C TYR A 76 5.35 6.52 6.99
N ARG A 77 4.72 6.77 8.13
CA ARG A 77 5.31 6.47 9.45
C ARG A 77 5.54 4.97 9.64
N GLU A 78 4.67 4.11 9.11
CA GLU A 78 4.86 2.66 9.12
C GLU A 78 6.10 2.26 8.30
N GLY A 79 6.28 2.83 7.11
CA GLY A 79 7.47 2.61 6.29
C GLY A 79 8.76 3.05 6.99
N LEU A 80 8.75 4.21 7.65
CA LEU A 80 9.88 4.67 8.45
C LEU A 80 10.24 3.67 9.56
N ARG A 81 9.25 3.18 10.31
CA ARG A 81 9.48 2.19 11.37
C ARG A 81 10.04 0.88 10.81
N ALA A 82 9.54 0.44 9.66
CA ALA A 82 10.04 -0.76 9.01
C ALA A 82 11.52 -0.64 8.59
N ALA A 83 12.01 0.58 8.36
CA ALA A 83 13.42 0.89 8.14
C ALA A 83 14.22 1.20 9.43
N GLY A 84 13.62 1.01 10.61
CA GLY A 84 14.28 1.31 11.90
C GLY A 84 14.37 2.79 12.23
N HIS A 85 13.67 3.67 11.51
CA HIS A 85 13.62 5.09 11.79
C HIS A 85 12.45 5.45 12.72
N ASP A 86 12.73 6.30 13.72
CA ASP A 86 11.69 6.88 14.57
C ASP A 86 10.91 7.96 13.80
N PRO A 87 9.60 7.80 13.56
CA PRO A 87 8.80 8.78 12.82
C PRO A 87 8.71 10.16 13.48
N LYS A 88 9.12 10.31 14.75
CA LYS A 88 9.22 11.63 15.40
C LYS A 88 10.35 12.49 14.85
N HIS A 89 11.31 11.89 14.15
CA HIS A 89 12.47 12.57 13.58
C HIS A 89 12.39 12.66 12.05
N MET A 90 11.18 12.84 11.51
CA MET A 90 11.01 13.14 10.08
C MET A 90 11.79 14.40 9.71
N THR A 91 12.52 14.32 8.61
CA THR A 91 13.24 15.48 8.06
C THR A 91 12.30 16.32 7.21
N GLY A 92 12.60 17.60 7.00
CA GLY A 92 11.81 18.43 6.09
C GLY A 92 11.71 17.87 4.67
N ALA A 93 12.70 17.11 4.20
CA ALA A 93 12.64 16.41 2.92
C ALA A 93 11.64 15.24 2.91
N MET A 94 11.48 14.54 4.05
CA MET A 94 10.46 13.49 4.21
C MET A 94 9.06 14.08 4.30
N ASP A 95 8.90 15.21 4.99
CA ASP A 95 7.63 15.94 5.05
C ASP A 95 7.21 16.44 3.66
N LEU A 96 8.15 17.01 2.89
CA LEU A 96 7.88 17.45 1.52
C LEU A 96 7.48 16.29 0.60
N GLU A 97 8.12 15.13 0.72
CA GLU A 97 7.79 13.94 -0.05
C GLU A 97 6.37 13.43 0.29
N LEU A 98 6.04 13.30 1.57
CA LEU A 98 4.70 12.91 2.02
C LEU A 98 3.63 13.90 1.52
N ASN A 99 3.85 15.19 1.70
CA ASN A 99 2.92 16.22 1.24
C ASN A 99 2.76 16.22 -0.28
N SER A 100 3.84 15.96 -1.03
CA SER A 100 3.74 15.83 -2.49
C SER A 100 2.85 14.67 -2.90
N VAL A 101 2.93 13.53 -2.19
CA VAL A 101 2.04 12.40 -2.46
C VAL A 101 0.60 12.73 -2.08
N ILE A 102 0.35 13.30 -0.91
CA ILE A 102 -1.01 13.68 -0.48
C ILE A 102 -1.65 14.65 -1.47
N ASN A 103 -0.93 15.70 -1.87
CA ASN A 103 -1.43 16.71 -2.81
C ASN A 103 -1.69 16.12 -4.21
N SER A 104 -0.95 15.08 -4.61
CA SER A 104 -1.20 14.39 -5.89
C SER A 104 -2.55 13.68 -5.95
N GLU A 105 -3.20 13.46 -4.79
CA GLU A 105 -4.51 12.81 -4.71
C GLU A 105 -5.68 13.80 -4.89
N GLU A 106 -5.45 15.12 -4.88
CA GLU A 106 -6.51 16.14 -4.98
C GLU A 106 -7.33 16.03 -6.26
N PHE A 107 -6.66 15.89 -7.41
CA PHE A 107 -7.34 15.72 -8.70
C PHE A 107 -8.21 14.46 -8.73
N PHE A 108 -7.73 13.37 -8.13
CA PHE A 108 -8.51 12.15 -8.02
C PHE A 108 -9.79 12.38 -7.22
N ILE A 109 -9.74 13.09 -6.09
CA ILE A 109 -10.92 13.29 -5.23
C ILE A 109 -12.02 14.05 -5.99
N LEU A 110 -11.65 15.11 -6.70
CA LEU A 110 -12.58 15.95 -7.46
C LEU A 110 -13.19 15.19 -8.64
N GLU A 111 -12.36 14.56 -9.48
CA GLU A 111 -12.84 13.78 -10.62
C GLU A 111 -13.73 12.61 -10.18
N PHE A 112 -13.36 11.96 -9.07
CA PHE A 112 -14.11 10.83 -8.55
C PHE A 112 -15.47 11.25 -7.99
N ALA A 113 -15.57 12.42 -7.35
CA ALA A 113 -16.84 12.96 -6.89
C ALA A 113 -17.81 13.21 -8.06
N SER A 114 -17.32 13.89 -9.11
CA SER A 114 -18.09 14.14 -10.34
C SER A 114 -18.55 12.84 -10.99
N GLU A 115 -17.66 11.86 -11.13
CA GLU A 115 -17.96 10.56 -11.72
C GLU A 115 -19.04 9.81 -10.94
N ILE A 116 -19.00 9.87 -9.60
CA ILE A 116 -20.00 9.24 -8.73
C ILE A 116 -21.39 9.82 -9.00
N LEU A 117 -21.49 11.15 -9.07
CA LEU A 117 -22.76 11.84 -9.30
C LEU A 117 -23.29 11.61 -10.72
N GLU A 118 -22.40 11.60 -11.72
CA GLU A 118 -22.77 11.38 -13.12
C GLU A 118 -23.24 9.96 -13.42
N ASN A 119 -22.63 8.94 -12.80
CA ASN A 119 -22.97 7.54 -13.06
C ASN A 119 -24.25 7.09 -12.36
N ARG A 120 -24.69 7.80 -11.32
CA ARG A 120 -25.91 7.46 -10.56
C ARG A 120 -27.12 7.24 -11.46
N ASP A 121 -27.34 8.14 -12.41
CA ASP A 121 -28.53 8.11 -13.27
C ASP A 121 -28.31 7.30 -14.55
N LYS A 122 -27.08 6.79 -14.77
CA LYS A 122 -26.67 6.12 -16.01
C LYS A 122 -26.49 4.61 -15.85
N ASP A 123 -26.18 4.12 -14.65
CA ASP A 123 -25.89 2.72 -14.39
C ASP A 123 -26.68 2.20 -13.17
N PRO A 124 -27.59 1.22 -13.36
CA PRO A 124 -28.43 0.69 -12.28
C PRO A 124 -27.69 -0.25 -11.32
N ARG A 125 -26.42 -0.58 -11.57
CA ARG A 125 -25.63 -1.45 -10.68
C ARG A 125 -25.34 -0.73 -9.35
N PRO A 126 -25.16 -1.49 -8.26
CA PRO A 126 -24.75 -0.90 -6.99
C PRO A 126 -23.42 -0.12 -7.11
N PRO A 127 -23.25 0.99 -6.38
CA PRO A 127 -21.99 1.76 -6.38
C PRO A 127 -20.78 0.91 -5.95
N SER A 128 -21.01 -0.12 -5.12
CA SER A 128 -20.00 -1.11 -4.74
C SER A 128 -19.52 -2.00 -5.89
N THR A 129 -20.19 -1.98 -7.03
CA THR A 129 -19.78 -2.70 -8.25
C THR A 129 -19.08 -1.75 -9.21
N ILE A 130 -19.66 -0.56 -9.44
CA ILE A 130 -19.16 0.43 -10.41
C ILE A 130 -17.80 0.98 -9.97
N PHE A 131 -17.70 1.39 -8.70
CA PHE A 131 -16.52 2.12 -8.22
C PHE A 131 -15.49 1.24 -7.50
N LYS A 132 -15.76 -0.05 -7.33
CA LYS A 132 -14.86 -0.98 -6.65
C LYS A 132 -13.42 -0.95 -7.21
N PRO A 133 -13.19 -1.01 -8.54
CA PRO A 133 -11.83 -0.97 -9.07
C PRO A 133 -11.07 0.31 -8.69
N LYS A 134 -11.76 1.46 -8.70
CA LYS A 134 -11.17 2.76 -8.32
C LYS A 134 -10.88 2.84 -6.82
N ILE A 135 -11.81 2.35 -5.99
CA ILE A 135 -11.62 2.26 -4.54
C ILE A 135 -10.44 1.36 -4.21
N GLU A 136 -10.33 0.19 -4.85
CA GLU A 136 -9.23 -0.74 -4.60
C GLU A 136 -7.89 -0.16 -5.04
N LEU A 137 -7.81 0.39 -6.25
CA LEU A 137 -6.62 1.07 -6.74
C LEU A 137 -6.17 2.18 -5.78
N ARG A 138 -7.12 2.98 -5.27
CA ARG A 138 -6.80 4.06 -4.35
C ARG A 138 -6.41 3.55 -2.97
N ALA A 139 -7.02 2.47 -2.50
CA ALA A 139 -6.63 1.83 -1.24
C ALA A 139 -5.21 1.23 -1.31
N PHE A 140 -4.80 0.70 -2.48
CA PHE A 140 -3.44 0.21 -2.70
C PHE A 140 -2.37 1.29 -2.54
N ARG A 141 -2.72 2.57 -2.71
CA ARG A 141 -1.82 3.70 -2.45
C ARG A 141 -1.22 3.70 -1.04
N TYR A 142 -1.90 3.10 -0.07
CA TYR A 142 -1.35 2.90 1.26
C TYR A 142 -0.04 2.09 1.21
N ASN A 143 -0.03 0.97 0.49
CA ASN A 143 1.14 0.10 0.37
C ASN A 143 2.28 0.79 -0.37
N ASP A 144 1.98 1.54 -1.44
CA ASP A 144 2.96 2.36 -2.16
C ASP A 144 3.69 3.30 -1.19
N VAL A 145 2.94 4.00 -0.33
CA VAL A 145 3.51 5.00 0.60
C VAL A 145 4.33 4.34 1.71
N VAL A 146 3.92 3.17 2.23
CA VAL A 146 4.74 2.38 3.16
C VAL A 146 6.09 2.05 2.51
N ASN A 147 6.06 1.53 1.29
CA ASN A 147 7.27 1.10 0.58
C ASN A 147 8.18 2.30 0.24
N MET A 148 7.58 3.40 -0.23
CA MET A 148 8.28 4.64 -0.53
C MET A 148 9.01 5.17 0.71
N ALA A 149 8.34 5.26 1.85
CA ALA A 149 8.93 5.76 3.08
C ALA A 149 10.04 4.84 3.62
N ALA A 150 9.84 3.52 3.55
CA ALA A 150 10.88 2.55 3.93
C ALA A 150 12.13 2.69 3.05
N ALA A 151 11.94 2.77 1.73
CA ALA A 151 13.04 2.99 0.79
C ALA A 151 13.74 4.34 1.03
N ARG A 152 12.99 5.41 1.30
CA ARG A 152 13.54 6.76 1.58
C ARG A 152 14.46 6.74 2.80
N ALA A 153 14.04 6.05 3.85
CA ALA A 153 14.73 5.99 5.14
C ALA A 153 15.96 5.07 5.12
N THR A 154 15.93 4.00 4.34
CA THR A 154 17.04 3.05 4.21
C THR A 154 18.27 3.71 3.59
N LYS A 155 19.49 3.43 4.08
CA LYS A 155 20.71 4.00 3.48
C LYS A 155 21.11 3.20 2.25
N ASP A 156 21.84 3.82 1.32
CA ASP A 156 22.21 3.19 0.05
C ASP A 156 23.01 1.88 0.22
N GLY A 157 23.83 1.78 1.26
CA GLY A 157 24.58 0.57 1.60
C GLY A 157 23.81 -0.48 2.41
N ASP A 158 22.62 -0.13 2.93
CA ASP A 158 21.81 -1.06 3.72
C ASP A 158 21.08 -2.04 2.79
N LEU A 159 20.81 -3.24 3.29
CA LEU A 159 20.24 -4.34 2.53
C LEU A 159 18.70 -4.28 2.53
N MET A 160 18.12 -4.58 1.38
CA MET A 160 16.68 -4.76 1.21
C MET A 160 16.39 -6.11 0.55
N GLU A 161 15.28 -6.72 0.97
CA GLU A 161 14.76 -7.97 0.45
C GLU A 161 13.50 -7.73 -0.37
N TRP A 162 13.39 -8.43 -1.50
CA TRP A 162 12.13 -8.53 -2.22
C TRP A 162 11.20 -9.54 -1.53
N THR A 163 10.12 -9.04 -0.96
CA THR A 163 9.13 -9.87 -0.24
C THR A 163 7.82 -9.90 -1.03
N LEU A 164 7.27 -11.10 -1.18
CA LEU A 164 5.95 -11.27 -1.77
C LEU A 164 4.88 -10.71 -0.81
N GLY A 165 3.86 -10.07 -1.38
CA GLY A 165 2.69 -9.61 -0.63
C GLY A 165 1.57 -10.65 -0.55
N ALA A 166 0.35 -10.18 -0.29
CA ALA A 166 -0.80 -11.04 -0.01
C ALA A 166 -1.58 -11.51 -1.26
N THR A 167 -1.12 -11.19 -2.46
CA THR A 167 -1.77 -11.67 -3.69
C THR A 167 -1.70 -13.19 -3.81
N GLU A 168 -2.84 -13.81 -4.12
CA GLU A 168 -2.97 -15.26 -4.22
C GLU A 168 -2.09 -15.86 -5.35
N GLU A 169 -1.96 -15.12 -6.46
CA GLU A 169 -1.06 -15.45 -7.58
C GLU A 169 -0.09 -14.29 -7.84
N HIS A 170 1.20 -14.61 -7.94
CA HIS A 170 2.26 -13.66 -8.26
C HIS A 170 2.75 -13.86 -9.69
N CYS A 171 3.13 -12.78 -10.36
CA CYS A 171 3.78 -12.90 -11.67
C CYS A 171 5.14 -13.60 -11.54
N PRO A 172 5.64 -14.26 -12.60
CA PRO A 172 6.88 -15.03 -12.56
C PRO A 172 8.08 -14.21 -12.08
N GLU A 173 8.13 -12.93 -12.43
CA GLU A 173 9.21 -12.01 -12.03
C GLU A 173 9.19 -11.74 -10.53
N CYS A 174 8.00 -11.45 -9.98
CA CYS A 174 7.83 -11.26 -8.54
C CYS A 174 8.20 -12.53 -7.76
N ALA A 175 7.79 -13.70 -8.26
CA ALA A 175 8.10 -14.98 -7.64
C ALA A 175 9.61 -15.28 -7.71
N GLY A 176 10.26 -15.03 -8.84
CA GLY A 176 11.70 -15.25 -9.00
C GLY A 176 12.57 -14.28 -8.19
N LEU A 177 12.12 -13.04 -8.00
CA LEU A 177 12.81 -12.07 -7.15
C LEU A 177 12.61 -12.34 -5.64
N HIS A 178 11.62 -13.13 -5.26
CA HIS A 178 11.32 -13.38 -3.85
C HIS A 178 12.53 -13.90 -3.07
N GLY A 179 12.86 -13.21 -1.98
CA GLY A 179 13.96 -13.57 -1.09
C GLY A 179 15.33 -13.10 -1.59
N LYS A 180 15.44 -12.48 -2.77
CA LYS A 180 16.68 -11.85 -3.19
C LYS A 180 16.97 -10.63 -2.30
N VAL A 181 18.20 -10.57 -1.81
CA VAL A 181 18.70 -9.53 -0.92
C VAL A 181 19.85 -8.80 -1.62
N ALA A 182 19.69 -7.49 -1.77
CA ALA A 182 20.69 -6.61 -2.37
C ALA A 182 20.66 -5.24 -1.68
N THR A 183 21.69 -4.43 -1.88
CA THR A 183 21.73 -3.08 -1.31
C THR A 183 20.60 -2.21 -1.86
N LYS A 184 20.18 -1.20 -1.10
CA LYS A 184 19.27 -0.17 -1.60
C LYS A 184 19.79 0.45 -2.90
N PHE A 185 21.10 0.71 -2.97
CA PHE A 185 21.73 1.23 -4.18
C PHE A 185 21.49 0.31 -5.39
N GLN A 186 21.72 -1.00 -5.26
CA GLN A 186 21.49 -1.95 -6.35
C GLN A 186 20.02 -1.98 -6.79
N TRP A 187 19.09 -2.05 -5.84
CA TRP A 187 17.65 -2.03 -6.16
C TRP A 187 17.24 -0.73 -6.87
N SER A 188 17.77 0.41 -6.44
CA SER A 188 17.45 1.73 -7.00
C SER A 188 17.95 1.88 -8.43
N ASN A 189 19.09 1.25 -8.75
CA ASN A 189 19.66 1.21 -10.10
C ASN A 189 19.10 0.06 -10.96
N SER A 190 18.29 -0.82 -10.38
CA SER A 190 17.61 -1.87 -11.14
C SER A 190 16.34 -1.34 -11.81
N GLN A 191 15.88 -2.06 -12.83
CA GLN A 191 14.59 -1.80 -13.47
C GLN A 191 13.42 -2.51 -12.73
N TYR A 192 13.71 -3.37 -11.75
CA TYR A 192 12.72 -4.10 -10.96
C TYR A 192 12.27 -3.27 -9.77
N LYS A 193 11.07 -2.69 -9.86
CA LYS A 193 10.48 -1.82 -8.84
C LYS A 193 9.08 -2.30 -8.52
N PRO A 194 8.85 -2.91 -7.34
CA PRO A 194 7.52 -3.32 -6.95
C PRO A 194 6.68 -2.09 -6.58
N GLN A 195 5.36 -2.17 -6.75
CA GLN A 195 4.43 -1.10 -6.36
C GLN A 195 4.79 0.25 -7.01
N ASN A 196 5.25 0.19 -8.27
CA ASN A 196 5.67 1.34 -9.05
C ASN A 196 5.17 1.27 -10.50
N PRO A 197 3.83 1.35 -10.71
CA PRO A 197 3.27 1.31 -12.05
C PRO A 197 3.49 2.62 -12.85
N PRO A 198 3.60 2.55 -14.19
CA PRO A 198 3.77 1.32 -14.98
C PRO A 198 5.20 0.79 -14.85
N ASN A 199 5.35 -0.52 -14.66
CA ASN A 199 6.65 -1.19 -14.71
C ASN A 199 6.66 -2.30 -15.77
N GLU A 200 7.41 -2.08 -16.86
CA GLU A 200 7.53 -3.02 -17.99
C GLU A 200 8.33 -4.28 -17.66
N MET A 201 9.16 -4.25 -16.61
CA MET A 201 9.94 -5.41 -16.16
C MET A 201 9.14 -6.40 -15.34
N LEU A 202 7.90 -6.07 -15.00
CA LEU A 202 7.01 -6.93 -14.23
C LEU A 202 5.75 -7.15 -15.04
N THR A 203 5.42 -8.41 -15.37
CA THR A 203 4.17 -8.73 -16.08
C THR A 203 2.93 -8.27 -15.30
N CYS A 204 3.04 -8.10 -13.97
CA CYS A 204 2.02 -7.52 -13.12
C CYS A 204 1.87 -5.98 -13.24
N GLY A 205 2.70 -5.34 -14.06
CA GLY A 205 2.79 -3.90 -14.25
C GLY A 205 3.30 -3.14 -13.03
N GLY A 206 3.81 -3.84 -12.02
CA GLY A 206 4.18 -3.25 -10.74
C GLY A 206 3.00 -2.85 -9.85
N TRP A 207 1.75 -3.16 -10.21
CA TRP A 207 0.56 -2.83 -9.40
C TRP A 207 -0.32 -4.04 -9.06
N ARG A 208 -0.30 -5.10 -9.87
CA ARG A 208 -1.16 -6.28 -9.63
C ARG A 208 -0.64 -7.22 -8.55
N CYS A 209 0.66 -7.18 -8.24
CA CYS A 209 1.25 -8.02 -7.21
C CYS A 209 1.65 -7.16 -6.02
N ASP A 210 1.21 -7.53 -4.81
CA ASP A 210 1.48 -6.82 -3.54
C ASP A 210 2.93 -6.91 -3.05
N CYS A 211 3.86 -7.29 -3.93
CA CYS A 211 5.27 -7.44 -3.61
C CYS A 211 5.87 -6.12 -3.17
N LYS A 212 6.93 -6.17 -2.38
CA LYS A 212 7.56 -4.98 -1.78
C LYS A 212 9.04 -5.18 -1.53
N LEU A 213 9.78 -4.08 -1.54
CA LEU A 213 11.17 -4.03 -1.10
C LEU A 213 11.22 -3.54 0.33
N MET A 214 11.70 -4.39 1.24
CA MET A 214 11.75 -4.09 2.66
C MET A 214 13.19 -4.19 3.19
N PRO A 215 13.60 -3.30 4.11
CA PRO A 215 14.87 -3.43 4.80
C PRO A 215 15.01 -4.79 5.49
N THR A 216 16.23 -5.33 5.50
CA THR A 216 16.49 -6.67 6.06
C THR A 216 17.88 -6.77 6.69
N GLU A 217 18.02 -7.66 7.66
CA GLU A 217 19.31 -8.03 8.25
C GLU A 217 19.89 -9.31 7.61
N LYS A 218 19.20 -9.90 6.63
CA LYS A 218 19.67 -11.09 5.91
C LYS A 218 20.95 -10.77 5.13
N LYS A 219 21.78 -11.80 4.92
CA LYS A 219 22.97 -11.68 4.06
C LYS A 219 22.56 -11.41 2.61
N ALA A 220 23.33 -10.57 1.93
CA ALA A 220 23.15 -10.31 0.51
C ALA A 220 23.22 -11.63 -0.29
N THR A 221 22.25 -11.85 -1.16
CA THR A 221 22.24 -12.97 -2.11
C THR A 221 22.84 -12.56 -3.46
N ILE A 222 23.01 -11.25 -3.67
CA ILE A 222 23.60 -10.65 -4.86
C ILE A 222 24.93 -10.01 -4.45
N PRO A 223 26.05 -10.30 -5.15
CA PRO A 223 27.34 -9.65 -4.91
C PRO A 223 27.24 -8.12 -5.04
N ALA A 224 28.14 -7.38 -4.42
CA ALA A 224 28.10 -5.90 -4.42
C ALA A 224 28.21 -5.28 -5.83
N ASP A 225 28.94 -5.94 -6.73
CA ASP A 225 29.08 -5.61 -8.16
C ASP A 225 28.09 -6.38 -9.05
N GLY A 226 27.21 -7.19 -8.46
CA GLY A 226 26.24 -8.01 -9.16
C GLY A 226 25.04 -7.21 -9.68
N ILE A 227 24.53 -7.63 -10.83
CA ILE A 227 23.30 -7.11 -11.44
C ILE A 227 22.10 -7.93 -10.95
N ILE A 228 21.00 -7.26 -10.60
CA ILE A 228 19.75 -7.94 -10.27
C ILE A 228 19.15 -8.54 -11.54
N THR A 229 18.98 -9.85 -11.53
CA THR A 229 18.29 -10.64 -12.57
C THR A 229 17.18 -11.48 -11.94
N ILE A 230 16.30 -12.07 -12.76
CA ILE A 230 15.26 -13.02 -12.32
C ILE A 230 15.80 -14.43 -12.44
#